data_AF-A0A7H4MJA8-F1
#
_entry.id   AF-A0A7H4MJA8-F1
#
_cell.length_a   1.000
_cell.length_b   1.000
_cell.length_c   1.000
_cell.angle_alpha   90.00
_cell.angle_beta   90.00
_cell.angle_gamma   90.00
#
_symmetry.space_group_name_H-M   'P 1'
#
loop_
_entity.id
_entity.type
_entity.pdbx_description
1 polymer ?
#
loop_
_entity_poly.entity_id
_entity_poly.type
_entity_poly.pdbx_seq_one_letter_code
_entity_poly.pdbx_strand_id
1 'polypeptide(L)'
;MGHSTNYLYEAVRQDTRYRMLPVAGRPEAHILADIAHDYWQIPRSRLVVEDQSTNCGENARFTRTTLENGGILHRRGIVIQDPTMQRRTMATFARVWQGVTTPPQWLSFPGCSPVLEQTDGQLRFAGGGAGLWPVTRYLGLLLGELPRLQDTPEGYGPRGKTSSATSPSRRRSSMPGDSCGEDGQLAGALQARTLG
;
A
#
# COMPACT_ATOMS: atom_id res chain seq x y z
N MET A 1 13.06 -5.52 -5.19
CA MET A 1 12.15 -6.71 -5.18
C MET A 1 11.68 -6.92 -3.76
N GLY A 2 10.38 -6.97 -3.51
CA GLY A 2 9.80 -6.97 -2.16
C GLY A 2 8.70 -8.00 -1.96
N HIS A 3 8.06 -7.98 -0.79
CA HIS A 3 7.02 -8.94 -0.41
C HIS A 3 5.77 -8.91 -1.31
N SER A 4 5.52 -7.82 -2.01
CA SER A 4 4.38 -7.64 -2.93
C SER A 4 4.64 -8.15 -4.34
N THR A 5 5.89 -8.45 -4.70
CA THR A 5 6.26 -8.55 -6.12
C THR A 5 5.61 -9.75 -6.80
N ASN A 6 5.56 -10.91 -6.12
CA ASN A 6 4.89 -12.09 -6.67
C ASN A 6 3.37 -11.88 -6.82
N TYR A 7 2.74 -11.14 -5.91
CA TYR A 7 1.31 -10.82 -6.01
C TYR A 7 1.04 -9.90 -7.21
N LEU A 8 1.92 -8.93 -7.49
CA LEU A 8 1.82 -8.12 -8.70
C LEU A 8 1.95 -8.99 -9.96
N TYR A 9 2.89 -9.94 -9.98
CA TYR A 9 3.08 -10.82 -11.13
C TYR A 9 1.84 -11.66 -11.40
N GLU A 10 1.22 -12.20 -10.35
CA GLU A 10 -0.01 -12.97 -10.46
C GLU A 10 -1.18 -12.10 -10.94
N ALA A 11 -1.35 -10.90 -10.36
CA ALA A 11 -2.40 -9.97 -10.77
C ALA A 11 -2.29 -9.57 -12.24
N VAL A 12 -1.07 -9.30 -12.74
CA VAL A 12 -0.83 -9.00 -14.16
C VAL A 12 -1.18 -10.20 -15.05
N ARG A 13 -0.79 -11.42 -14.66
CA ARG A 13 -1.08 -12.64 -15.44
C ARG A 13 -2.57 -12.98 -15.50
N GLN A 14 -3.32 -12.63 -14.46
CA GLN A 14 -4.77 -12.89 -14.38
C GLN A 14 -5.60 -11.77 -15.06
N ASP A 15 -5.05 -10.56 -15.21
CA ASP A 15 -5.76 -9.46 -15.86
C ASP A 15 -5.81 -9.65 -17.39
N THR A 16 -7.02 -9.67 -17.94
CA THR A 16 -7.26 -9.88 -19.37
C THR A 16 -6.56 -8.86 -20.27
N ARG A 17 -6.30 -7.65 -19.77
CA ARG A 17 -5.61 -6.56 -20.48
C ARG A 17 -4.10 -6.75 -20.41
N TYR A 18 -3.56 -7.01 -19.22
CA TYR A 18 -2.12 -6.91 -18.95
C TYR A 18 -1.35 -8.23 -19.02
N ARG A 19 -2.03 -9.38 -19.12
CA ARG A 19 -1.43 -10.73 -19.10
C ARG A 19 -0.31 -11.00 -20.09
N MET A 20 -0.18 -10.20 -21.14
CA MET A 20 0.89 -10.32 -22.12
C MET A 20 2.19 -9.62 -21.71
N LEU A 21 2.18 -8.80 -20.65
CA LEU A 21 3.37 -8.13 -20.17
C LEU A 21 4.37 -9.11 -19.53
N PRO A 22 5.68 -8.99 -19.83
CA PRO A 22 6.69 -9.79 -19.15
C PRO A 22 6.83 -9.30 -17.70
N VAL A 23 6.77 -10.23 -16.75
CA VAL A 23 6.86 -9.91 -15.30
C VAL A 23 8.05 -10.57 -14.60
N ALA A 24 8.50 -11.74 -15.06
CA ALA A 24 9.48 -12.56 -14.32
C ALA A 24 10.83 -11.84 -14.12
N GLY A 25 11.28 -11.76 -12.86
CA GLY A 25 12.56 -11.16 -12.48
C GLY A 25 12.62 -9.64 -12.61
N ARG A 26 11.51 -8.97 -12.93
CA ARG A 26 11.45 -7.52 -13.13
C ARG A 26 11.03 -6.79 -11.85
N PRO A 27 11.64 -5.64 -11.53
CA PRO A 27 11.15 -4.80 -10.45
C PRO A 27 9.72 -4.32 -10.71
N GLU A 28 8.94 -4.17 -9.64
CA GLU A 28 7.53 -3.76 -9.71
C GLU A 28 7.34 -2.47 -10.51
N ALA A 29 8.22 -1.48 -10.30
CA ALA A 29 8.15 -0.18 -10.95
C ALA A 29 8.26 -0.25 -12.48
N HIS A 30 9.06 -1.18 -13.02
CA HIS A 30 9.19 -1.36 -14.47
C HIS A 30 7.91 -1.95 -15.08
N ILE A 31 7.28 -2.90 -14.39
CA ILE A 31 6.00 -3.47 -14.82
C ILE A 31 4.91 -2.40 -14.80
N LEU A 32 4.84 -1.60 -13.73
CA LEU A 32 3.88 -0.50 -13.62
C LEU A 32 4.13 0.60 -14.68
N ALA A 33 5.39 0.89 -15.01
CA ALA A 33 5.74 1.83 -16.06
C ALA A 33 5.30 1.34 -17.45
N ASP A 34 5.40 0.04 -17.72
CA ASP A 34 4.89 -0.55 -18.97
C ASP A 34 3.36 -0.51 -19.04
N ILE A 35 2.66 -0.80 -17.93
CA ILE A 35 1.20 -0.63 -17.86
C ILE A 35 0.84 0.83 -18.18
N ALA A 36 1.49 1.79 -17.53
CA ALA A 36 1.25 3.22 -17.74
C ALA A 36 1.51 3.66 -19.19
N HIS A 37 2.57 3.17 -19.81
CA HIS A 37 2.93 3.55 -21.17
C HIS A 37 2.07 2.85 -22.23
N ASP A 38 2.06 1.52 -22.21
CA ASP A 38 1.54 0.71 -23.30
C ASP A 38 0.00 0.70 -23.31
N TYR A 39 -0.63 0.77 -22.13
CA TYR A 39 -2.09 0.65 -21.98
C TYR A 39 -2.80 1.95 -21.63
N TRP A 40 -2.10 2.90 -21.01
CA TRP A 40 -2.66 4.21 -20.64
C TRP A 40 -2.03 5.39 -21.40
N GLN A 41 -1.15 5.10 -22.36
CA GLN A 41 -0.57 6.07 -23.30
C GLN A 41 0.17 7.23 -22.60
N ILE A 42 0.70 7.00 -21.40
CA ILE A 42 1.54 7.98 -20.71
C ILE A 42 2.93 7.95 -21.37
N PRO A 43 3.44 9.07 -21.92
CA PRO A 43 4.76 9.09 -22.55
C PRO A 43 5.87 8.71 -21.56
N ARG A 44 6.87 7.93 -22.00
CA ARG A 44 8.04 7.57 -21.16
C ARG A 44 8.76 8.79 -20.60
N SER A 45 8.77 9.92 -21.31
CA SER A 45 9.32 11.19 -20.84
C SER A 45 8.58 11.81 -19.64
N ARG A 46 7.37 11.31 -19.32
CA ARG A 46 6.59 11.67 -18.12
C ARG A 46 6.65 10.60 -17.03
N LEU A 47 7.38 9.51 -17.25
CA LEU A 47 7.54 8.43 -16.29
C LEU A 47 8.94 8.50 -15.68
N VAL A 48 8.98 8.52 -14.35
CA VAL A 48 10.23 8.46 -13.58
C VAL A 48 10.16 7.18 -12.77
N VAL A 49 11.07 6.26 -13.06
CA VAL A 49 11.07 4.91 -12.50
C VAL A 49 12.13 4.83 -11.40
N GLU A 50 11.68 4.52 -10.19
CA GLU A 50 12.54 4.16 -9.06
C GLU A 50 12.38 2.65 -8.82
N ASP A 51 13.46 1.88 -8.97
CA ASP A 51 13.42 0.41 -9.02
C ASP A 51 14.33 -0.29 -7.99
N GLN A 52 14.89 0.47 -7.05
CA GLN A 52 15.83 -0.02 -6.04
C GLN A 52 15.14 -0.36 -4.72
N SER A 53 13.94 0.16 -4.46
CA SER A 53 13.25 -0.09 -3.20
C SER A 53 12.86 -1.57 -3.00
N THR A 54 12.99 -2.02 -1.76
CA THR A 54 12.63 -3.38 -1.32
C THR A 54 11.51 -3.39 -0.29
N ASN A 55 11.23 -2.25 0.34
CA ASN A 55 10.19 -2.09 1.35
C ASN A 55 9.58 -0.68 1.36
N CYS A 56 8.44 -0.55 2.07
CA CYS A 56 7.69 0.72 2.12
C CYS A 56 8.46 1.90 2.73
N GLY A 57 9.40 1.64 3.65
CA GLY A 57 10.26 2.68 4.22
C GLY A 57 11.20 3.28 3.17
N GLU A 58 11.76 2.42 2.34
CA GLU A 58 12.62 2.81 1.21
C GLU A 58 11.84 3.54 0.12
N ASN A 59 10.59 3.13 -0.18
CA ASN A 59 9.77 3.77 -1.22
C ASN A 59 9.73 5.30 -1.06
N ALA A 60 9.44 5.79 0.14
CA ALA A 60 9.35 7.24 0.37
C ALA A 60 10.73 7.92 0.28
N ARG A 61 11.78 7.28 0.83
CA ARG A 61 13.14 7.83 0.83
C ARG A 61 13.70 7.88 -0.59
N PHE A 62 13.58 6.81 -1.36
CA PHE A 62 14.07 6.73 -2.72
C PHE A 62 13.22 7.58 -3.67
N THR A 63 11.91 7.69 -3.44
CA THR A 63 11.09 8.70 -4.15
C THR A 63 11.67 10.11 -3.97
N ARG A 64 12.00 10.51 -2.74
CA ARG A 64 12.63 11.81 -2.47
C ARG A 64 13.95 11.97 -3.23
N THR A 65 14.86 10.99 -3.09
CA THR A 65 16.17 11.00 -3.77
C THR A 65 16.02 11.12 -5.28
N THR A 66 15.11 10.34 -5.88
CA THR A 66 14.86 10.34 -7.32
C THR A 66 14.31 11.68 -7.81
N LEU A 67 13.38 12.29 -7.07
CA LEU A 67 12.84 13.61 -7.41
C LEU A 67 13.92 14.70 -7.30
N GLU A 68 14.72 14.70 -6.24
CA GLU A 68 15.78 15.70 -6.00
C GLU A 68 16.91 15.57 -7.03
N ASN A 69 17.42 14.35 -7.25
CA ASN A 69 18.49 14.10 -8.23
C ASN A 69 18.05 14.40 -9.67
N GLY A 70 16.77 14.18 -9.99
CA GLY A 70 16.19 14.52 -11.29
C GLY A 70 15.89 16.01 -11.48
N GLY A 71 16.10 16.85 -10.46
CA GLY A 71 15.72 18.27 -10.51
C GLY A 71 14.21 18.50 -10.64
N ILE A 72 13.39 17.53 -10.22
CA ILE A 72 11.94 17.57 -10.39
C ILE A 72 11.33 18.39 -9.25
N LEU A 73 10.88 19.60 -9.57
CA LEU A 73 10.21 20.46 -8.62
C LEU A 73 8.86 19.85 -8.20
N HIS A 74 8.73 19.52 -6.91
CA HIS A 74 7.54 18.87 -6.37
C HIS A 74 6.99 19.66 -5.17
N ARG A 75 5.95 20.46 -5.41
CA ARG A 75 5.23 21.18 -4.35
C ARG A 75 4.00 20.43 -3.86
N ARG A 76 3.39 19.65 -4.74
CA ARG A 76 2.20 18.84 -4.48
C ARG A 76 2.32 17.52 -5.23
N GLY A 77 1.89 16.44 -4.61
CA GLY A 77 1.85 15.13 -5.25
C GLY A 77 0.74 14.26 -4.67
N ILE A 78 0.35 13.24 -5.42
CA ILE A 78 -0.63 12.25 -4.98
C ILE A 78 0.15 10.95 -4.73
N VAL A 79 -0.06 10.36 -3.55
CA VAL A 79 0.46 9.05 -3.19
C VAL A 79 -0.65 8.04 -3.39
N ILE A 80 -0.44 7.12 -4.33
CA ILE A 80 -1.32 6.00 -4.61
C ILE A 80 -0.64 4.75 -4.10
N GLN A 81 -1.32 4.03 -3.22
CA GLN A 81 -0.88 2.75 -2.67
C GLN A 81 -2.08 1.85 -2.43
N ASP A 82 -1.84 0.54 -2.29
CA ASP A 82 -2.74 -0.42 -1.69
C ASP A 82 -3.48 0.20 -0.48
N PRO A 83 -4.83 0.20 -0.49
CA PRO A 83 -5.67 0.75 0.57
C PRO A 83 -5.26 0.31 1.98
N THR A 84 -4.81 -0.94 2.15
CA THR A 84 -4.43 -1.47 3.47
C THR A 84 -3.15 -0.83 4.01
N MET A 85 -2.23 -0.43 3.13
CA MET A 85 -0.93 0.15 3.48
C MET A 85 -0.87 1.68 3.33
N GLN A 86 -1.88 2.28 2.70
CA GLN A 86 -1.93 3.71 2.36
C GLN A 86 -1.62 4.62 3.55
N ARG A 87 -2.22 4.35 4.72
CA ARG A 87 -1.99 5.17 5.92
C ARG A 87 -0.53 5.13 6.38
N ARG A 88 0.09 3.94 6.38
CA ARG A 88 1.50 3.79 6.74
C ARG A 88 2.40 4.50 5.74
N THR A 89 2.14 4.35 4.44
CA THR A 89 2.90 5.05 3.40
C THR A 89 2.83 6.57 3.56
N MET A 90 1.65 7.14 3.82
CA MET A 90 1.51 8.58 4.07
C MET A 90 2.32 9.05 5.28
N ALA A 91 2.33 8.28 6.38
CA ALA A 91 3.14 8.58 7.56
C ALA A 91 4.65 8.52 7.27
N THR A 92 5.08 7.58 6.42
CA THR A 92 6.48 7.48 5.97
C THR A 92 6.87 8.68 5.08
N PHE A 93 6.01 9.11 4.16
CA PHE A 93 6.24 10.33 3.37
C PHE A 93 6.35 11.58 4.25
N ALA A 94 5.44 11.77 5.21
CA ALA A 94 5.52 12.89 6.15
C ALA A 94 6.83 12.88 6.96
N ARG A 95 7.33 11.70 7.32
CA ARG A 95 8.60 11.53 8.03
C ARG A 95 9.81 11.91 7.17
N VAL A 96 9.84 11.48 5.91
CA VAL A 96 10.97 11.72 5.00
C VAL A 96 11.17 13.20 4.71
N TRP A 97 10.11 14.00 4.72
CA TRP A 97 10.16 15.47 4.56
C TRP A 97 10.13 16.25 5.87
N GLN A 98 10.25 15.57 7.02
CA GLN A 98 10.33 16.25 8.31
C GLN A 98 11.56 17.15 8.38
N GLY A 99 11.39 18.40 8.84
CA GLY A 99 12.46 19.38 8.97
C GLY A 99 12.76 20.18 7.70
N VAL A 100 12.09 19.91 6.58
CA VAL A 100 12.17 20.76 5.38
C VAL A 100 11.36 22.04 5.61
N THR A 101 11.93 23.21 5.31
CA THR A 101 11.30 24.53 5.55
C THR A 101 9.96 24.69 4.84
N THR A 102 9.85 24.14 3.63
CA THR A 102 8.61 24.18 2.83
C THR A 102 8.38 22.79 2.24
N PRO A 103 7.87 21.83 3.03
CA PRO A 103 7.71 20.47 2.57
C PRO A 103 6.61 20.39 1.50
N PRO A 104 6.69 19.43 0.55
CA PRO A 104 5.63 19.18 -0.41
C PRO A 104 4.35 18.74 0.31
N GLN A 105 3.20 19.10 -0.27
CA GLN A 105 1.92 18.56 0.16
C GLN A 105 1.64 17.24 -0.55
N TRP A 106 1.58 16.15 0.21
CA TRP A 106 1.21 14.83 -0.28
C TRP A 106 -0.27 14.56 -0.02
N LEU A 107 -1.02 14.20 -1.07
CA LEU A 107 -2.43 13.84 -1.01
C LEU A 107 -2.57 12.32 -1.07
N SER A 108 -3.43 11.75 -0.23
CA SER A 108 -3.68 10.31 -0.19
C SER A 108 -4.79 9.92 -1.16
N PHE A 109 -4.53 8.99 -2.09
CA PHE A 109 -5.53 8.48 -3.01
C PHE A 109 -5.32 6.99 -3.31
N PRO A 110 -5.85 6.07 -2.49
CA PRO A 110 -5.68 4.62 -2.70
C PRO A 110 -6.52 4.05 -3.87
N GLY A 111 -7.31 4.88 -4.56
CA GLY A 111 -8.17 4.47 -5.67
C GLY A 111 -9.52 3.88 -5.24
N CYS A 112 -9.58 3.15 -4.13
CA CYS A 112 -10.84 2.64 -3.58
C CYS A 112 -10.84 2.60 -2.04
N SER A 113 -12.01 2.32 -1.46
CA SER A 113 -12.17 2.02 -0.03
C SER A 113 -12.88 0.68 0.08
N PRO A 114 -12.13 -0.44 0.24
CA PRO A 114 -12.73 -1.77 0.26
C PRO A 114 -13.70 -1.92 1.45
N VAL A 115 -14.90 -2.42 1.18
CA VAL A 115 -15.92 -2.70 2.19
C VAL A 115 -16.26 -4.19 2.10
N LEU A 116 -16.24 -4.86 3.26
CA LEU A 116 -16.72 -6.23 3.37
C LEU A 116 -18.17 -6.24 3.83
N GLU A 117 -18.97 -7.12 3.25
CA GLU A 117 -20.34 -7.41 3.62
C GLU A 117 -20.53 -8.91 3.82
N GLN A 118 -21.50 -9.29 4.66
CA GLN A 118 -21.92 -10.68 4.77
C GLN A 118 -23.10 -10.95 3.84
N THR A 119 -22.96 -11.96 3.00
CA THR A 119 -24.01 -12.45 2.10
C THR A 119 -24.01 -13.97 2.14
N ASP A 120 -25.17 -14.57 2.39
CA ASP A 120 -25.34 -16.03 2.51
C ASP A 120 -24.36 -16.69 3.50
N GLY A 121 -24.10 -16.01 4.63
CA GLY A 121 -23.17 -16.48 5.66
C GLY A 121 -21.70 -16.48 5.24
N GLN A 122 -21.34 -15.81 4.14
CA GLN A 122 -19.96 -15.66 3.66
C GLN A 122 -19.58 -14.17 3.59
N LEU A 123 -18.34 -13.85 3.97
CA LEU A 123 -17.78 -12.52 3.80
C LEU A 123 -17.37 -12.30 2.34
N ARG A 124 -17.79 -11.18 1.76
CA ARG A 124 -17.49 -10.78 0.37
C ARG A 124 -17.23 -9.27 0.30
N PHE A 125 -16.60 -8.80 -0.77
CA PHE A 125 -16.49 -7.37 -1.02
C PHE A 125 -17.80 -6.82 -1.59
N ALA A 126 -18.26 -5.71 -1.04
CA ALA A 126 -19.39 -4.96 -1.56
C ALA A 126 -19.10 -4.47 -2.99
N GLY A 127 -20.08 -4.61 -3.89
CA GLY A 127 -19.95 -4.20 -5.30
C GLY A 127 -19.16 -5.17 -6.19
N GLY A 128 -18.80 -6.35 -5.68
CA GLY A 128 -18.04 -7.36 -6.41
C GLY A 128 -16.53 -7.14 -6.30
N GLY A 129 -15.80 -8.13 -5.80
CA GLY A 129 -14.36 -8.06 -5.52
C GLY A 129 -13.45 -8.17 -6.75
N ALA A 130 -13.90 -7.76 -7.94
CA ALA A 130 -13.11 -7.88 -9.15
C ALA A 130 -11.85 -7.00 -9.06
N GLY A 131 -10.68 -7.61 -9.25
CA GLY A 131 -9.38 -6.93 -9.11
C GLY A 131 -8.96 -6.62 -7.66
N LEU A 132 -9.75 -7.04 -6.67
CA LEU A 132 -9.39 -6.99 -5.26
C LEU A 132 -8.77 -8.33 -4.81
N TRP A 133 -8.14 -8.34 -3.64
CA TRP A 133 -7.57 -9.54 -3.05
C TRP A 133 -8.65 -10.57 -2.72
N PRO A 134 -8.29 -11.86 -2.58
CA PRO A 134 -9.10 -12.77 -1.79
C PRO A 134 -9.36 -12.18 -0.38
N VAL A 135 -10.58 -12.35 0.14
CA VAL A 135 -11.00 -11.76 1.44
C VAL A 135 -10.01 -12.12 2.56
N THR A 136 -9.53 -13.36 2.59
CA THR A 136 -8.53 -13.83 3.57
C THR A 136 -7.21 -13.04 3.48
N ARG A 137 -6.73 -12.77 2.27
CA ARG A 137 -5.51 -11.98 2.05
C ARG A 137 -5.70 -10.54 2.49
N TYR A 138 -6.84 -9.93 2.15
CA TYR A 138 -7.16 -8.57 2.57
C TYR A 138 -7.20 -8.43 4.10
N LEU A 139 -7.87 -9.35 4.80
CA LEU A 139 -7.91 -9.36 6.25
C LEU A 139 -6.52 -9.57 6.87
N GLY A 140 -5.71 -10.48 6.31
CA GLY A 140 -4.32 -10.68 6.76
C GLY A 140 -3.46 -9.42 6.60
N LEU A 141 -3.59 -8.70 5.49
CA LEU A 141 -2.92 -7.42 5.27
C LEU A 141 -3.39 -6.36 6.28
N LEU A 142 -4.71 -6.19 6.41
CA LEU A 142 -5.30 -5.20 7.31
C LEU A 142 -4.87 -5.42 8.77
N LEU A 143 -4.99 -6.66 9.26
CA LEU A 143 -4.60 -7.02 10.62
C LEU A 143 -3.09 -6.90 10.85
N GLY A 144 -2.28 -7.20 9.84
CA GLY A 144 -0.82 -7.02 9.92
C GLY A 144 -0.39 -5.55 10.00
N GLU A 145 -1.21 -4.63 9.49
CA GLU A 145 -0.93 -3.18 9.53
C GLU A 145 -1.32 -2.52 10.86
N LEU A 146 -2.33 -3.05 11.56
CA LEU A 146 -2.77 -2.52 12.86
C LEU A 146 -1.63 -2.36 13.87
N PRO A 147 -0.84 -3.41 14.22
CA PRO A 147 0.24 -3.26 15.21
C PRO A 147 1.36 -2.35 14.70
N ARG A 148 1.61 -2.31 13.39
CA ARG A 148 2.62 -1.41 12.78
C ARG A 148 2.23 0.06 12.90
N LEU A 149 0.93 0.37 12.89
CA LEU A 149 0.43 1.75 13.00
C LEU A 149 0.30 2.23 14.45
N GLN A 150 0.44 1.34 15.44
CA GLN A 150 0.40 1.73 16.84
C GLN A 150 1.69 2.45 17.25
N ASP A 151 1.57 3.42 18.15
CA ASP A 151 2.70 4.14 18.72
C ASP A 151 3.24 3.41 19.96
N THR A 152 3.66 2.16 19.76
CA THR A 152 4.31 1.31 20.75
C THR A 152 5.78 1.08 20.39
N PRO A 153 6.63 0.59 21.32
CA PRO A 153 8.01 0.22 21.01
C PRO A 153 8.15 -0.76 19.83
N GLU A 154 7.15 -1.61 19.61
CA GLU A 154 7.11 -2.60 18.54
C GLU A 154 6.50 -2.07 17.23
N GLY A 155 5.71 -0.99 17.32
CA GLY A 155 5.05 -0.34 16.19
C GLY A 155 5.98 0.58 15.40
N TYR A 156 5.45 1.27 14.39
CA TYR A 156 6.20 2.17 13.51
C TYR A 156 5.83 3.65 13.77
N GLY A 157 5.27 3.94 14.95
CA GLY A 157 5.08 5.31 15.42
C GLY A 157 6.38 5.94 15.93
N PRO A 158 6.35 7.22 16.38
CA PRO A 158 7.50 7.91 16.96
C PRO A 158 8.21 7.14 18.08
N ARG A 159 7.49 6.32 18.85
CA ARG A 159 8.02 5.51 19.96
C ARG A 159 8.56 4.15 19.54
N GLY A 160 8.45 3.79 18.26
CA GLY A 160 8.64 2.42 17.77
C GLY A 160 9.84 2.20 16.84
N LYS A 161 9.89 1.00 16.25
CA LYS A 161 11.03 0.44 15.49
C LYS A 161 11.42 1.19 14.23
N THR A 162 10.45 1.87 13.59
CA THR A 162 10.73 2.77 12.46
C THR A 162 9.91 4.02 12.69
N SER A 163 10.54 5.13 13.03
CA SER A 163 9.84 6.32 13.53
C SER A 163 9.07 7.03 12.41
N SER A 164 7.86 6.58 12.06
CA SER A 164 6.96 7.28 11.13
C SER A 164 6.32 8.48 11.84
N ALA A 165 6.00 9.55 11.10
CA ALA A 165 5.39 10.74 11.70
C ALA A 165 3.93 10.45 12.12
N THR A 166 3.47 11.07 13.21
CA THR A 166 2.09 10.94 13.68
C THR A 166 1.12 11.51 12.63
N SER A 167 0.29 10.66 12.04
CA SER A 167 -0.82 11.12 11.20
C SER A 167 -1.80 11.91 12.08
N PRO A 168 -2.19 13.15 11.73
CA PRO A 168 -3.20 13.88 12.48
C PRO A 168 -4.54 13.16 12.29
N SER A 169 -4.95 12.37 13.28
CA SER A 169 -6.24 11.69 13.26
C SER A 169 -7.34 12.75 13.40
N ARG A 170 -8.01 13.10 12.30
CA ARG A 170 -9.28 13.81 12.41
C ARG A 170 -10.35 12.76 12.67
N ARG A 171 -10.77 12.69 13.95
CA ARG A 171 -11.72 11.77 14.61
C ARG A 171 -11.14 10.40 15.00
N ARG A 172 -11.16 10.12 16.31
CA ARG A 172 -11.18 8.76 16.84
C ARG A 172 -12.41 8.06 16.27
N SER A 173 -12.24 7.24 15.24
CA SER A 173 -13.04 6.02 15.15
C SER A 173 -12.59 5.15 16.32
N SER A 174 -13.50 4.87 17.26
CA SER A 174 -13.32 3.83 18.27
C SER A 174 -12.70 2.60 17.60
N MET A 175 -11.57 2.11 18.12
CA MET A 175 -10.77 1.04 17.52
C MET A 175 -11.62 -0.22 17.31
N PRO A 176 -11.87 -0.67 16.06
CA PRO A 176 -12.50 -1.96 15.78
C PRO A 176 -11.51 -3.13 15.92
N GLY A 177 -10.24 -2.86 16.22
CA GLY A 177 -9.18 -3.87 16.32
C GLY A 177 -9.39 -4.85 17.47
N ASP A 178 -9.89 -4.36 18.61
CA ASP A 178 -10.16 -5.19 19.79
C ASP A 178 -11.28 -6.22 19.49
N SER A 179 -12.36 -5.77 18.84
CA SER A 179 -13.45 -6.67 18.40
C SER A 179 -13.02 -7.71 17.36
N CYS A 180 -11.98 -7.43 16.58
CA CYS A 180 -11.48 -8.31 15.53
C CYS A 180 -10.56 -9.41 16.11
N GLY A 181 -9.82 -9.09 17.17
CA GLY A 181 -9.00 -10.05 17.92
C GLY A 181 -9.80 -10.97 18.85
N GLU A 182 -10.96 -10.51 19.32
CA GLU A 182 -11.87 -11.28 20.19
C GLU A 182 -12.89 -12.12 19.40
N ASP A 183 -13.03 -11.91 18.09
CA ASP A 183 -13.91 -12.71 17.24
C ASP A 183 -13.27 -14.08 16.92
N GLY A 184 -13.64 -15.09 17.72
CA GLY A 184 -13.15 -16.46 17.57
C GLY A 184 -13.48 -17.10 16.21
N GLN A 185 -14.53 -16.66 15.51
CA GLN A 185 -14.85 -17.16 14.17
C GLN A 185 -13.90 -16.58 13.12
N LEU A 186 -13.58 -15.29 13.24
CA LEU A 186 -12.64 -14.61 12.36
C LEU A 186 -11.20 -15.10 12.58
N ALA A 187 -10.79 -15.25 13.84
CA ALA A 187 -9.48 -15.80 14.20
C ALA A 187 -9.34 -17.25 13.71
N GLY A 188 -10.37 -18.08 13.90
CA GLY A 188 -10.40 -19.45 13.40
C GLY A 188 -10.34 -19.54 11.87
N ALA A 189 -11.07 -18.67 11.16
CA ALA A 189 -11.06 -18.63 9.69
C ALA A 189 -9.71 -18.20 9.09
N LEU A 190 -8.99 -17.31 9.77
CA LEU A 190 -7.66 -16.84 9.37
C LEU A 190 -6.55 -17.85 9.70
N GLN A 191 -6.70 -18.64 10.77
CA GLN A 191 -5.73 -19.68 11.14
C GLN A 191 -5.93 -21.00 10.38
N ALA A 192 -7.17 -21.35 10.03
CA ALA A 192 -7.50 -22.60 9.35
C ALA A 192 -7.13 -22.62 7.86
N ARG A 193 -6.77 -21.47 7.26
CA ARG A 193 -6.35 -21.37 5.87
C ARG A 193 -4.93 -20.83 5.83
N THR A 194 -4.02 -21.62 5.27
CA THR A 194 -2.60 -21.26 5.12
C THR A 194 -2.50 -19.87 4.49
N LEU A 195 -1.96 -18.91 5.25
CA LEU A 195 -1.58 -17.59 4.76
C LEU A 195 -0.34 -17.77 3.86
N GLY A 196 -0.58 -18.29 2.65
CA GLY A 196 0.41 -18.43 1.57
C GLY A 196 0.73 -17.11 0.87
#